data_AF-A0A7X8B2A5-F1
#
_entry.id   AF-A0A7X8B2A5-F1
#
_cell.length_a   1.000
_cell.length_b   1.000
_cell.length_c   1.000
_cell.angle_alpha   90.00
_cell.angle_beta   90.00
_cell.angle_gamma   90.00
#
_symmetry.space_group_name_H-M   'P 1'
#
loop_
_entity.id
_entity.type
_entity.pdbx_description
1 polymer ?
#
loop_
_entity_poly.entity_id
_entity_poly.type
_entity_poly.pdbx_seq_one_letter_code
_entity_poly.pdbx_strand_id
1 'polypeptide(L)'
;MRAMFSSCLVGLAILVTIVSAGEFQLYPGAKMDEQATQEAKEAAAAAKMTDTRTAIYTTADAFAKVVGFYQGKAVEHAMPSASGSTGKPNKYEEYDLWEAYFIFDGAKNLADSKLWIKVQRPYIGDNVRDVTAIVVTEKR
;
A
#
# COMPACT_ATOMS: atom_id res chain seq x y z
N MET A 1 38.08 -27.12 -49.34
CA MET A 1 38.94 -27.26 -48.14
C MET A 1 38.71 -26.07 -47.23
N ARG A 2 38.60 -26.34 -45.93
CA ARG A 2 38.52 -25.44 -44.76
C ARG A 2 37.18 -24.76 -44.46
N ALA A 3 36.47 -25.44 -43.56
CA ALA A 3 35.51 -24.89 -42.60
C ALA A 3 36.17 -23.84 -41.70
N MET A 4 35.36 -22.93 -41.13
CA MET A 4 35.45 -22.60 -39.71
C MET A 4 34.15 -21.95 -39.22
N PHE A 5 33.52 -22.68 -38.31
CA PHE A 5 32.38 -22.29 -37.49
C PHE A 5 32.76 -21.10 -36.59
N SER A 6 31.84 -20.16 -36.38
CA SER A 6 31.87 -19.31 -35.19
C SER A 6 30.44 -19.00 -34.77
N SER A 7 29.87 -19.92 -33.98
CA SER A 7 28.62 -19.71 -33.24
C SER A 7 28.85 -18.64 -32.18
N CYS A 8 28.25 -17.46 -32.34
CA CYS A 8 28.13 -16.49 -31.27
C CYS A 8 26.78 -16.74 -30.55
N LEU A 9 26.78 -17.68 -29.61
CA LEU A 9 25.68 -17.88 -28.68
C LEU A 9 25.65 -16.67 -27.72
N VAL A 10 24.81 -15.68 -28.03
CA VAL A 10 24.48 -14.60 -27.10
C VAL A 10 23.60 -15.21 -26.02
N GLY A 11 24.20 -15.58 -24.90
CA GLY A 11 23.50 -16.06 -23.72
C GLY A 11 22.64 -14.93 -23.13
N LEU A 12 21.33 -14.99 -23.38
CA LEU A 12 20.35 -14.15 -22.70
C LEU A 12 20.28 -14.58 -21.23
N ALA A 13 21.04 -13.90 -20.37
CA ALA A 13 20.94 -14.05 -18.93
C ALA A 13 19.59 -13.47 -18.46
N ILE A 14 18.58 -14.33 -18.34
CA ILE A 14 17.31 -13.99 -17.71
C ILE A 14 17.58 -13.81 -16.22
N LEU A 15 17.78 -12.56 -15.80
CA LEU A 15 17.87 -12.16 -14.41
C LEU A 15 16.47 -12.34 -13.79
N VAL A 16 16.19 -13.52 -13.23
CA VAL A 16 14.98 -13.76 -12.44
C VAL A 16 15.14 -12.98 -11.14
N THR A 17 14.62 -11.76 -11.10
CA THR A 17 14.46 -11.00 -9.87
C THR A 17 13.41 -11.71 -9.02
N ILE A 18 13.85 -12.46 -8.02
CA ILE A 18 12.98 -12.99 -6.97
C ILE A 18 12.51 -11.78 -6.18
N VAL A 19 11.32 -11.27 -6.50
CA VAL A 19 10.65 -10.26 -5.68
C VAL A 19 10.33 -10.93 -4.34
N SER A 20 11.14 -10.61 -3.33
CA SER A 20 10.80 -10.93 -1.95
C SER A 20 9.55 -10.14 -1.61
N ALA A 21 8.44 -10.83 -1.33
CA ALA A 21 7.29 -10.19 -0.70
C ALA A 21 7.77 -9.55 0.61
N GLY A 22 7.59 -8.24 0.74
CA GLY A 22 7.93 -7.52 1.95
C GLY A 22 6.95 -7.87 3.07
N GLU A 23 7.44 -8.07 4.28
CA GLU A 23 6.56 -8.19 5.45
C GLU A 23 6.05 -6.80 5.85
N PHE A 24 4.78 -6.70 6.25
CA PHE A 24 4.25 -5.45 6.80
C PHE A 24 4.96 -5.13 8.12
N GLN A 25 5.48 -3.91 8.20
CA GLN A 25 6.05 -3.36 9.43
C GLN A 25 5.20 -2.16 9.87
N LEU A 26 4.77 -2.18 11.13
CA LEU A 26 4.04 -1.06 11.70
C LEU A 26 4.94 0.18 11.76
N TYR A 27 4.42 1.33 11.31
CA TYR A 27 5.13 2.60 11.40
C TYR A 27 5.45 2.94 12.87
N PRO A 28 6.70 3.33 13.21
CA PRO A 28 7.08 3.65 14.58
C PRO A 28 6.19 4.72 15.21
N GLY A 29 5.63 4.42 16.38
CA GLY A 29 4.74 5.34 17.10
C GLY A 29 3.28 5.34 16.63
N ALA A 30 2.94 4.62 15.55
CA ALA A 30 1.55 4.38 15.20
C ALA A 30 0.90 3.44 16.23
N LYS A 31 -0.36 3.69 16.55
CA LYS A 31 -1.15 2.89 17.51
C LYS A 31 -2.38 2.33 16.82
N MET A 32 -2.79 1.13 17.20
CA MET A 32 -4.02 0.55 16.69
C MET A 32 -5.20 1.40 17.15
N ASP A 33 -6.08 1.73 16.22
CA ASP A 33 -7.35 2.36 16.49
C ASP A 33 -8.41 1.27 16.57
N GLU A 34 -8.69 0.80 17.80
CA GLU A 34 -9.58 -0.34 18.02
C GLU A 34 -10.99 -0.08 17.52
N GLN A 35 -11.49 1.14 17.75
CA GLN A 35 -12.83 1.55 17.32
C GLN A 35 -12.91 1.58 15.80
N ALA A 36 -12.03 2.33 15.13
CA ALA A 36 -12.03 2.42 13.66
C ALA A 36 -11.78 1.04 13.00
N THR A 37 -10.95 0.20 13.62
CA THR A 37 -10.72 -1.17 13.16
C THR A 37 -11.98 -2.02 13.29
N GLN A 38 -12.73 -1.88 14.38
CA GLN A 38 -13.98 -2.60 14.57
C GLN A 38 -15.05 -2.13 13.59
N GLU A 39 -15.22 -0.83 13.40
CA GLU A 39 -16.13 -0.23 12.41
C GLU A 39 -15.80 -0.73 10.99
N ALA A 40 -14.52 -0.75 10.60
CA ALA A 40 -14.08 -1.27 9.31
C ALA A 40 -14.40 -2.76 9.13
N LYS A 41 -14.30 -3.57 10.19
CA LYS A 41 -14.68 -4.99 10.15
C LYS A 41 -16.19 -5.16 9.99
N GLU A 42 -16.99 -4.35 10.69
CA GLU A 42 -18.45 -4.39 10.59
C GLU A 42 -18.92 -3.97 9.19
N ALA A 43 -18.34 -2.91 8.63
CA ALA A 43 -18.61 -2.47 7.26
C ALA A 43 -18.22 -3.55 6.23
N ALA A 44 -17.06 -4.19 6.38
CA ALA A 44 -16.63 -5.30 5.53
C ALA A 44 -17.59 -6.51 5.63
N ALA A 45 -18.05 -6.84 6.85
CA ALA A 45 -19.02 -7.91 7.06
C ALA A 45 -20.38 -7.59 6.41
N ALA A 46 -20.87 -6.36 6.56
CA ALA A 46 -22.10 -5.90 5.90
C ALA A 46 -21.99 -5.96 4.37
N ALA A 47 -20.81 -5.69 3.83
CA ALA A 47 -20.48 -5.82 2.40
C ALA A 47 -20.17 -7.26 1.94
N LYS A 48 -20.30 -8.26 2.83
CA LYS A 48 -19.97 -9.69 2.58
C LYS A 48 -18.51 -9.92 2.15
N MET A 49 -17.59 -9.04 2.54
CA MET A 49 -16.15 -9.22 2.33
C MET A 49 -15.55 -10.07 3.45
N THR A 50 -15.82 -11.39 3.42
CA THR A 50 -15.41 -12.31 4.49
C THR A 50 -13.94 -12.72 4.45
N ASP A 51 -13.32 -12.61 3.28
CA ASP A 51 -11.93 -13.07 3.05
C ASP A 51 -10.89 -11.98 3.29
N THR A 52 -11.32 -10.79 3.74
CA THR A 52 -10.46 -9.64 3.98
C THR A 52 -10.42 -9.28 5.46
N ARG A 53 -9.23 -9.11 6.01
CA ARG A 53 -8.98 -8.54 7.33
C ARG A 53 -8.49 -7.11 7.16
N THR A 54 -9.04 -6.22 7.97
CA THR A 54 -8.63 -4.81 8.02
C THR A 54 -8.17 -4.46 9.43
N ALA A 55 -7.04 -3.76 9.53
CA ALA A 55 -6.55 -3.15 10.76
C ALA A 55 -6.19 -1.69 10.50
N ILE A 56 -6.61 -0.78 11.38
CA ILE A 56 -6.36 0.65 11.24
C ILE A 56 -5.41 1.08 12.35
N TYR A 57 -4.30 1.68 11.94
CA TYR A 57 -3.35 2.30 12.85
C TYR A 57 -3.31 3.81 12.59
N THR A 58 -3.15 4.60 13.63
CA THR A 58 -3.08 6.07 13.52
C THR A 58 -1.82 6.62 14.16
N THR A 59 -1.33 7.73 13.62
CA THR A 59 -0.21 8.50 14.15
C THR A 59 -0.43 10.00 13.93
N ALA A 60 0.11 10.83 14.82
CA ALA A 60 0.10 12.28 14.65
C ALA A 60 1.09 12.77 13.58
N ASP A 61 2.07 11.94 13.21
CA ASP A 61 3.08 12.27 12.21
C ASP A 61 2.48 12.64 10.84
N ALA A 62 3.15 13.53 10.11
CA ALA A 62 2.70 14.01 8.81
C ALA A 62 2.68 12.89 7.74
N PHE A 63 1.74 13.00 6.80
CA PHE A 63 1.56 12.06 5.69
C PHE A 63 2.86 11.71 4.97
N ALA A 64 3.64 12.73 4.57
CA ALA A 64 4.90 12.56 3.83
C ALA A 64 5.94 11.72 4.59
N LYS A 65 5.98 11.84 5.93
CA LYS A 65 6.90 11.07 6.77
C LYS A 65 6.51 9.59 6.82
N VAL A 66 5.22 9.31 6.94
CA VAL A 66 4.68 7.93 6.95
C VAL A 66 4.84 7.28 5.57
N VAL A 67 4.54 8.01 4.51
CA VAL A 67 4.75 7.56 3.11
C VAL A 67 6.22 7.22 2.84
N GLY A 68 7.16 8.10 3.21
CA GLY A 68 8.58 7.86 3.01
C GLY A 68 9.08 6.59 3.71
N PHE A 69 8.51 6.24 4.86
CA PHE A 69 8.82 4.98 5.55
C PHE A 69 8.41 3.74 4.75
N TYR A 70 7.24 3.79 4.09
CA TYR A 70 6.69 2.66 3.33
C TYR A 70 7.24 2.54 1.91
N GLN A 71 7.68 3.64 1.29
CA GLN A 71 8.41 3.62 0.01
C GLN A 71 9.69 2.77 0.07
N GLY A 72 10.32 2.67 1.23
CA GLY A 72 11.48 1.80 1.43
C GLY A 72 11.16 0.31 1.66
N LYS A 73 9.88 -0.09 1.66
CA LYS A 73 9.44 -1.45 2.07
C LYS A 73 8.45 -2.10 1.10
N ALA A 74 7.74 -1.29 0.33
CA ALA A 74 6.65 -1.73 -0.52
C ALA A 74 6.62 -0.89 -1.80
N VAL A 75 5.97 -1.42 -2.84
CA VAL A 75 5.82 -0.71 -4.10
C VAL A 75 4.58 0.17 -4.02
N GLU A 76 4.75 1.46 -4.27
CA GLU A 76 3.61 2.37 -4.38
C GLU A 76 2.75 2.01 -5.60
N HIS A 77 1.45 1.83 -5.36
CA HIS A 77 0.47 1.59 -6.41
C HIS A 77 -0.28 2.88 -6.70
N ALA A 78 -0.05 3.44 -7.89
CA ALA A 78 -0.72 4.66 -8.32
C ALA A 78 -2.21 4.41 -8.57
N MET A 79 -3.06 5.11 -7.82
CA MET A 79 -4.51 5.13 -8.03
C MET A 79 -4.89 6.45 -8.70
N PRO A 80 -5.72 6.45 -9.77
CA PRO A 80 -6.05 7.68 -10.52
C PRO A 80 -6.63 8.81 -9.67
N SER A 81 -7.37 8.45 -8.63
CA SER A 81 -8.01 9.41 -7.72
C SER A 81 -7.21 9.68 -6.45
N ALA A 82 -5.98 9.17 -6.31
CA ALA A 82 -5.17 9.37 -5.12
C ALA A 82 -4.06 10.40 -5.34
N SER A 83 -3.66 11.07 -4.27
CA SER A 83 -2.55 12.04 -4.30
C SER A 83 -1.22 11.38 -4.65
N GLY A 84 -1.02 10.13 -4.21
CA GLY A 84 0.29 9.49 -4.22
C GLY A 84 1.29 10.19 -3.30
N SER A 85 2.53 9.72 -3.32
CA SER A 85 3.63 10.24 -2.51
C SER A 85 4.17 11.60 -2.96
N THR A 86 3.99 11.94 -4.24
CA THR A 86 4.60 13.12 -4.89
C THR A 86 3.58 14.06 -5.53
N GLY A 87 2.29 13.72 -5.50
CA GLY A 87 1.24 14.53 -6.08
C GLY A 87 0.73 15.62 -5.15
N LYS A 88 -0.54 15.96 -5.33
CA LYS A 88 -1.23 17.03 -4.61
C LYS A 88 -2.43 16.45 -3.85
N PRO A 89 -2.87 17.08 -2.75
CA PRO A 89 -4.06 16.60 -2.06
C PRO A 89 -5.28 16.77 -2.97
N ASN A 90 -6.20 15.82 -2.86
CA ASN A 90 -7.54 15.98 -3.39
C ASN A 90 -8.37 16.83 -2.44
N LYS A 91 -9.44 17.43 -2.94
CA LYS A 91 -10.43 18.07 -2.08
C LYS A 91 -11.45 17.05 -1.61
N TYR A 92 -11.62 16.96 -0.30
CA TYR A 92 -12.72 16.23 0.33
C TYR A 92 -13.46 17.21 1.24
N GLU A 93 -14.62 17.69 0.80
CA GLU A 93 -15.34 18.79 1.45
C GLU A 93 -14.41 20.01 1.64
N GLU A 94 -14.16 20.40 2.88
CA GLU A 94 -13.25 21.48 3.29
C GLU A 94 -11.79 21.04 3.49
N TYR A 95 -11.51 19.73 3.46
CA TYR A 95 -10.22 19.13 3.78
C TYR A 95 -9.34 18.89 2.55
N ASP A 96 -8.03 19.05 2.75
CA ASP A 96 -6.99 18.58 1.84
C ASP A 96 -6.70 17.10 2.15
N LEU A 97 -7.25 16.21 1.34
CA LEU A 97 -7.14 14.76 1.47
C LEU A 97 -5.93 14.23 0.72
N TRP A 98 -5.00 13.63 1.47
CA TRP A 98 -3.85 12.90 0.98
C TRP A 98 -4.09 11.40 1.07
N GLU A 99 -3.84 10.68 -0.01
CA GLU A 99 -3.92 9.23 -0.08
C GLU A 99 -2.75 8.64 -0.88
N ALA A 100 -2.16 7.56 -0.37
CA ALA A 100 -1.21 6.73 -1.09
C ALA A 100 -1.43 5.25 -0.76
N TYR A 101 -1.17 4.38 -1.74
CA TYR A 101 -1.40 2.95 -1.63
C TYR A 101 -0.09 2.20 -1.84
N PHE A 102 0.18 1.18 -1.04
CA PHE A 102 1.40 0.37 -1.17
C PHE A 102 1.09 -1.10 -1.16
N ILE A 103 1.70 -1.83 -2.09
CA ILE A 103 1.60 -3.29 -2.24
C ILE A 103 2.89 -3.92 -1.74
N PHE A 104 2.75 -4.88 -0.81
CA PHE A 104 3.89 -5.52 -0.15
C PHE A 104 4.28 -6.85 -0.80
N ASP A 105 3.35 -7.52 -1.47
CA ASP A 105 3.49 -8.88 -1.98
C ASP A 105 3.85 -8.97 -3.47
N GLY A 106 4.19 -7.85 -4.10
CA GLY A 106 4.58 -7.80 -5.52
C GLY A 106 3.42 -7.99 -6.50
N ALA A 107 2.17 -8.00 -6.03
CA ALA A 107 1.00 -8.03 -6.90
C ALA A 107 0.94 -6.79 -7.81
N LYS A 108 0.30 -6.95 -8.98
CA LYS A 108 0.23 -5.87 -10.00
C LYS A 108 -0.76 -4.76 -9.62
N ASN A 109 -1.74 -5.08 -8.78
CA ASN A 109 -2.80 -4.18 -8.37
C ASN A 109 -3.36 -4.61 -7.00
N LEU A 110 -4.19 -3.75 -6.40
CA LEU A 110 -4.79 -3.98 -5.08
C LEU A 110 -5.78 -5.16 -5.06
N ALA A 111 -6.42 -5.48 -6.19
CA ALA A 111 -7.37 -6.59 -6.29
C ALA A 111 -6.66 -7.94 -6.23
N ASP A 112 -5.48 -8.05 -6.84
CA ASP A 112 -4.64 -9.24 -6.83
C ASP A 112 -3.76 -9.35 -5.57
N SER A 113 -3.55 -8.23 -4.86
CA SER A 113 -2.73 -8.21 -3.65
C SER A 113 -3.43 -8.85 -2.45
N LYS A 114 -2.69 -9.68 -1.73
CA LYS A 114 -3.02 -10.24 -0.43
C LYS A 114 -2.58 -9.36 0.73
N LEU A 115 -1.64 -8.44 0.53
CA LEU A 115 -1.18 -7.52 1.56
C LEU A 115 -0.86 -6.15 0.95
N TRP A 116 -1.70 -5.18 1.29
CA TRP A 116 -1.50 -3.78 0.90
C TRP A 116 -1.96 -2.85 2.02
N ILE A 117 -1.50 -1.60 1.95
CA ILE A 117 -1.95 -0.55 2.87
C ILE A 117 -2.44 0.68 2.10
N LYS A 118 -3.35 1.41 2.72
CA LYS A 118 -3.63 2.82 2.41
C LYS A 118 -3.05 3.70 3.52
N VAL A 119 -2.22 4.66 3.14
CA VAL A 119 -1.84 5.78 4.01
C VAL A 119 -2.75 6.94 3.66
N GLN A 120 -3.37 7.56 4.66
CA GLN A 120 -4.34 8.64 4.46
C GLN A 120 -4.19 9.74 5.51
N ARG A 121 -4.28 11.02 5.12
CA ARG A 121 -4.47 12.16 6.03
C ARG A 121 -5.35 13.25 5.40
N PRO A 122 -6.32 13.84 6.11
CA PRO A 122 -6.81 13.41 7.42
C PRO A 122 -7.46 12.04 7.34
N TYR A 123 -7.58 11.35 8.48
CA TYR A 123 -8.36 10.12 8.53
C TYR A 123 -9.85 10.46 8.41
N ILE A 124 -10.49 9.84 7.43
CA ILE A 124 -11.92 9.95 7.12
C ILE A 124 -12.54 8.62 7.53
N GLY A 125 -13.18 8.59 8.70
CA GLY A 125 -14.06 7.52 9.16
C GLY A 125 -15.43 8.10 9.44
N ASP A 126 -16.09 7.64 10.52
CA ASP A 126 -17.35 8.24 10.99
C ASP A 126 -17.21 9.74 11.31
N ASN A 127 -16.02 10.16 11.71
CA ASN A 127 -15.64 11.56 11.85
C ASN A 127 -14.29 11.81 11.16
N VAL A 128 -14.09 13.04 10.67
CA VAL A 128 -12.80 13.49 10.14
C VAL A 128 -11.85 13.80 11.31
N ARG A 129 -10.66 13.19 11.28
CA ARG A 129 -9.63 13.36 12.31
C ARG A 129 -8.31 13.76 11.67
N ASP A 130 -7.70 14.84 12.15
CA ASP A 130 -6.39 15.32 11.65
C ASP A 130 -5.23 14.45 12.19
N VAL A 131 -5.23 13.19 11.76
CA VAL A 131 -4.20 12.18 12.02
C VAL A 131 -3.90 11.44 10.72
N THR A 132 -2.69 10.88 10.61
CA THR A 132 -2.37 9.97 9.51
C THR A 132 -2.81 8.57 9.89
N ALA A 133 -3.67 7.98 9.08
CA ALA A 133 -4.07 6.59 9.21
C ALA A 133 -3.28 5.69 8.25
N ILE A 134 -3.00 4.48 8.73
CA ILE A 134 -2.45 3.36 7.99
C ILE A 134 -3.49 2.26 8.06
N VAL A 135 -4.26 2.12 6.99
CA VAL A 135 -5.28 1.08 6.84
C VAL A 135 -4.61 -0.11 6.19
N VAL A 136 -4.39 -1.17 6.96
CA VAL A 136 -3.80 -2.43 6.50
C VAL A 136 -4.90 -3.35 6.03
N THR A 137 -4.74 -3.91 4.85
CA THR A 137 -5.68 -4.87 4.26
C THR A 137 -4.96 -6.15 3.91
N GLU A 138 -5.43 -7.24 4.51
CA GLU A 138 -4.92 -8.60 4.30
C GLU A 138 -6.01 -9.49 3.72
N LYS A 139 -5.75 -10.17 2.60
CA LYS A 139 -6.66 -11.20 2.07
C LYS A 139 -6.16 -12.59 2.46
N ARG A 140 -7.09 -13.45 2.87
CA ARG A 140 -6.81 -14.85 3.21
C ARG A 140 -6.76 -15.76 1.98
#